data_AF-A0A0L0C4C9-F1
#
_entry.id   AF-A0A0L0C4C9-F1
#
_cell.length_a   1.000
_cell.length_b   1.000
_cell.length_c   1.000
_cell.angle_alpha   90.00
_cell.angle_beta   90.00
_cell.angle_gamma   90.00
#
_symmetry.space_group_name_H-M   'P 1'
#
loop_
_entity.id
_entity.type
_entity.pdbx_description
1 polymer ?
#
loop_
_entity_poly.entity_id
_entity_poly.type
_entity_poly.pdbx_seq_one_letter_code
_entity_poly.pdbx_strand_id
1 'polypeptide(L)'
;MSDCVFNIFFYKRCQRHEVGAIGRIICGNLKNIEKLFSKDLIVLYNYDGSKNKNFFKKYGNILKALYEGYTYEEFINDLRGIFRRIKNTYNKEKARQYNKENSNANSSQ
;
A
#
# COMPACT_ATOMS: atom_id res chain seq x y z
N MET A 1 -13.84 -5.50 -34.09
CA MET A 1 -12.37 -5.68 -34.13
C MET A 1 -11.60 -4.56 -33.39
N SER A 2 -12.26 -3.79 -32.50
CA SER A 2 -11.65 -2.59 -31.90
C SER A 2 -11.34 -2.72 -30.40
N ASP A 3 -11.88 -3.73 -29.71
CA ASP A 3 -11.79 -3.82 -28.24
C ASP A 3 -10.55 -4.56 -27.74
N CYS A 4 -9.90 -5.39 -28.57
CA CYS A 4 -8.72 -6.15 -28.17
C CYS A 4 -7.43 -5.31 -28.17
N VAL A 5 -7.33 -4.34 -29.08
CA VAL A 5 -6.11 -3.52 -29.24
C VAL A 5 -5.99 -2.48 -28.13
N PHE A 6 -7.12 -1.92 -27.68
CA PHE A 6 -7.18 -0.99 -26.55
C PHE A 6 -6.78 -1.68 -25.24
N ASN A 7 -7.21 -2.92 -25.05
CA ASN A 7 -6.86 -3.74 -23.88
C ASN A 7 -5.36 -4.06 -23.82
N ILE A 8 -4.73 -4.44 -24.94
CA ILE A 8 -3.28 -4.73 -24.99
C ILE A 8 -2.44 -3.47 -24.75
N PHE A 9 -2.85 -2.31 -25.27
CA PHE A 9 -2.14 -1.05 -25.05
C PHE A 9 -2.24 -0.58 -23.60
N PHE A 10 -3.41 -0.74 -22.96
CA PHE A 10 -3.59 -0.43 -21.54
C PHE A 10 -2.78 -1.38 -20.65
N TYR A 11 -2.78 -2.68 -20.96
CA TYR A 11 -2.01 -3.70 -20.24
C TYR A 11 -0.49 -3.44 -20.30
N LYS A 12 0.04 -3.12 -21.49
CA LYS A 12 1.48 -2.79 -21.66
C LYS A 12 1.86 -1.47 -21.01
N ARG A 13 0.95 -0.49 -20.91
CA ARG A 13 1.22 0.80 -20.25
C ARG A 13 1.12 0.71 -18.73
N CYS A 14 0.22 -0.13 -18.20
CA CYS A 14 0.10 -0.44 -16.77
C CYS A 14 1.34 -1.20 -16.27
N GLN A 15 1.79 -2.21 -17.02
CA GLN A 15 3.02 -2.95 -16.69
C GLN A 15 4.26 -2.06 -16.61
N ARG A 16 4.43 -1.05 -17.47
CA ARG A 16 5.59 -0.13 -17.36
C ARG A 16 5.56 0.73 -16.09
N HIS A 17 4.39 1.13 -15.62
CA HIS A 17 4.24 1.90 -14.40
C HIS A 17 4.48 1.05 -13.15
N GLU A 18 3.96 -0.18 -13.14
CA GLU A 18 4.14 -1.15 -12.06
C GLU A 18 5.57 -1.64 -11.99
N VAL A 19 6.19 -2.01 -13.11
CA VAL A 19 7.61 -2.41 -13.17
C VAL A 19 8.51 -1.26 -12.75
N GLY A 20 8.22 -0.02 -13.15
CA GLY A 20 8.94 1.17 -12.67
C GLY A 20 8.72 1.47 -11.18
N ALA A 21 7.54 1.15 -10.64
CA ALA A 21 7.26 1.27 -9.21
C ALA A 21 7.99 0.19 -8.41
N ILE A 22 7.97 -1.06 -8.87
CA ILE A 22 8.72 -2.19 -8.31
C ILE A 22 10.22 -1.87 -8.35
N GLY A 23 10.76 -1.39 -9.46
CA GLY A 23 12.17 -0.99 -9.55
C GLY A 23 12.55 0.12 -8.57
N ARG A 24 11.71 1.16 -8.41
CA ARG A 24 11.95 2.21 -7.40
C ARG A 24 11.86 1.70 -5.97
N ILE A 25 10.93 0.78 -5.70
CA ILE A 25 10.71 0.16 -4.39
C ILE A 25 11.88 -0.77 -4.02
N ILE A 26 12.40 -1.54 -4.98
CA ILE A 26 13.60 -2.37 -4.83
C ILE A 26 14.82 -1.50 -4.52
N CYS A 27 14.95 -0.32 -5.13
CA CYS A 27 16.01 0.64 -4.82
C CYS A 27 15.77 1.45 -3.52
N GLY A 28 15.03 0.92 -2.54
CA GLY A 28 14.82 1.56 -1.24
C GLY A 28 13.80 2.70 -1.20
N ASN A 29 13.14 3.05 -2.31
CA ASN A 29 12.13 4.12 -2.31
C ASN A 29 10.74 3.59 -1.94
N LEU A 30 10.52 3.47 -0.62
CA LEU A 30 9.27 2.97 -0.04
C LEU A 30 8.05 3.88 -0.24
N LYS A 31 8.20 5.08 -0.83
CA LYS A 31 7.09 6.01 -1.08
C LYS A 31 6.00 5.43 -1.97
N ASN A 32 6.30 4.40 -2.76
CA ASN A 32 5.33 3.75 -3.66
C ASN A 32 4.76 2.43 -3.10
N ILE A 33 5.00 2.08 -1.84
CA ILE A 33 4.53 0.79 -1.27
C ILE A 33 3.00 0.62 -1.34
N GLU A 34 2.26 1.73 -1.31
CA GLU A 34 0.80 1.79 -1.48
C GLU A 34 0.32 1.45 -2.90
N LYS A 35 1.22 1.42 -3.89
CA LYS A 35 0.95 0.95 -5.25
C LYS A 35 1.19 -0.55 -5.40
N LEU A 36 1.98 -1.13 -4.50
CA LEU A 36 2.31 -2.56 -4.52
C LEU A 36 1.34 -3.37 -3.65
N PHE A 37 0.90 -2.79 -2.53
CA PHE A 37 -0.03 -3.43 -1.61
C PHE A 37 -1.29 -2.58 -1.46
N SER A 38 -2.46 -3.22 -1.47
CA SER A 38 -3.72 -2.53 -1.19
C SER A 38 -3.72 -1.98 0.24
N LYS A 39 -4.46 -0.88 0.46
CA LYS A 39 -4.62 -0.27 1.80
C LYS A 39 -5.17 -1.29 2.81
N ASP A 40 -6.15 -2.11 2.40
CA ASP A 40 -6.74 -3.14 3.26
C ASP A 40 -5.70 -4.15 3.73
N LEU A 41 -4.82 -4.57 2.82
CA LEU A 41 -3.72 -5.45 3.18
C LEU A 41 -2.78 -4.74 4.18
N ILE A 42 -2.33 -3.53 3.89
CA ILE A 42 -1.40 -2.79 4.77
C ILE A 42 -1.99 -2.56 6.19
N VAL A 43 -3.30 -2.39 6.33
CA VAL A 43 -3.97 -2.20 7.62
C VAL A 43 -3.88 -3.46 8.50
N LEU A 44 -3.92 -4.65 7.88
CA LEU A 44 -3.84 -5.96 8.53
C LEU A 44 -2.42 -6.34 8.99
N TYR A 45 -1.38 -5.70 8.46
CA TYR A 45 0.01 -6.02 8.77
C TYR A 45 0.67 -4.94 9.64
N ASN A 46 1.48 -5.36 10.60
CA ASN A 46 2.47 -4.54 11.29
C ASN A 46 3.85 -5.16 11.04
N TYR A 47 4.92 -4.38 11.15
CA TYR A 47 6.27 -4.95 11.09
C TYR A 47 6.44 -6.07 12.14
N ASP A 48 6.11 -5.75 13.40
CA ASP A 48 6.25 -6.66 14.54
C ASP A 48 5.02 -7.52 14.86
N GLY A 49 3.91 -7.38 14.12
CA GLY A 49 2.67 -8.15 14.36
C GLY A 49 1.95 -7.90 15.69
N SER A 50 2.09 -6.70 16.26
CA SER A 50 1.39 -6.34 17.50
C SER A 50 -0.11 -6.04 17.30
N LYS A 51 -0.91 -6.19 18.37
CA LYS A 51 -2.36 -5.85 18.41
C LYS A 51 -3.21 -6.62 17.40
N ASN A 52 -3.10 -7.95 17.38
CA ASN A 52 -3.85 -8.85 16.48
C ASN A 52 -3.60 -8.59 14.99
N LYS A 53 -2.46 -8.00 14.64
CA LYS A 53 -2.05 -7.77 13.25
C LYS A 53 -1.00 -8.77 12.83
N ASN A 54 -0.98 -9.09 11.54
CA ASN A 54 -0.01 -10.03 11.00
C ASN A 54 1.41 -9.46 11.00
N PHE A 55 2.40 -10.33 11.16
CA PHE A 55 3.83 -10.01 11.10
C PHE A 55 4.24 -9.78 9.64
N PHE A 56 4.74 -8.59 9.31
CA PHE A 56 5.30 -8.30 7.98
C PHE A 56 6.75 -8.79 7.89
N LYS A 57 7.47 -8.86 9.03
CA LYS A 57 8.84 -9.42 9.11
C LYS A 57 8.98 -10.87 8.64
N LYS A 58 7.88 -11.63 8.57
CA LYS A 58 7.89 -13.00 8.05
C LYS A 58 8.24 -13.07 6.57
N TYR A 59 8.06 -11.98 5.82
CA TYR A 59 8.38 -11.90 4.39
C TYR A 59 9.84 -11.47 4.17
N GLY A 60 10.78 -12.25 4.71
CA GLY A 60 12.21 -11.92 4.69
C GLY A 60 12.77 -11.67 3.29
N ASN A 61 12.34 -12.45 2.28
CA ASN A 61 12.77 -12.26 0.90
C ASN A 61 12.30 -10.92 0.31
N ILE A 62 11.08 -10.50 0.65
CA ILE A 62 10.55 -9.20 0.24
C ILE A 62 11.35 -8.10 0.93
N LEU A 63 11.53 -8.19 2.25
CA LEU A 63 12.33 -7.19 2.99
C LEU A 63 13.73 -7.07 2.44
N LYS A 64 14.40 -8.20 2.17
CA LYS A 64 15.73 -8.24 1.56
C LYS A 64 15.79 -7.49 0.24
N ALA A 65 14.83 -7.73 -0.64
CA ALA A 65 14.74 -7.02 -1.92
C ALA A 65 14.43 -5.53 -1.76
N LEU A 66 13.89 -5.09 -0.62
CA LEU A 66 13.52 -3.69 -0.37
C LEU A 66 14.64 -2.85 0.25
N TYR A 67 15.60 -3.45 0.96
CA TYR A 67 16.68 -2.72 1.64
C TYR A 67 18.03 -2.79 0.93
N GLU A 68 18.14 -3.36 -0.28
CA GLU A 68 19.40 -3.38 -1.05
C GLU A 68 19.88 -1.94 -1.32
N GLY A 69 20.90 -1.50 -0.55
CA GLY A 69 21.45 -0.13 -0.59
C GLY A 69 21.09 0.77 0.60
N TYR A 70 20.39 0.25 1.61
CA TYR A 70 20.03 0.94 2.86
C TYR A 70 20.60 0.21 4.08
N THR A 71 20.77 0.92 5.21
CA THR A 71 20.93 0.23 6.49
C THR A 71 19.59 -0.37 6.91
N TYR A 72 19.63 -1.58 7.47
CA TYR A 72 18.41 -2.31 7.82
C TYR A 72 17.55 -1.56 8.86
N GLU A 73 18.18 -0.83 9.78
CA GLU A 73 17.49 -0.06 10.81
C GLU A 73 16.73 1.15 10.23
N GLU A 74 17.37 1.92 9.37
CA GLU A 74 16.74 3.05 8.67
C GLU A 74 15.55 2.55 7.84
N PHE A 75 15.73 1.45 7.12
CA PHE A 75 14.67 0.81 6.34
C PHE A 75 13.47 0.42 7.21
N ILE A 76 13.68 -0.22 8.37
CA ILE A 76 12.59 -0.61 9.27
C ILE A 76 11.83 0.63 9.77
N ASN A 77 12.55 1.69 10.13
CA ASN A 77 11.94 2.92 10.64
C ASN A 77 11.07 3.59 9.57
N ASP A 78 11.56 3.66 8.33
CA ASP A 78 10.80 4.18 7.20
C ASP A 78 9.57 3.33 6.89
N LEU A 79 9.73 2.00 6.87
CA LEU A 79 8.64 1.05 6.64
C LEU A 79 7.53 1.21 7.70
N ARG A 80 7.91 1.28 8.98
CA ARG A 80 6.99 1.54 10.09
C ARG A 80 6.29 2.88 9.93
N GLY A 81 7.04 3.93 9.56
CA GLY A 81 6.51 5.27 9.32
C GLY A 81 5.47 5.31 8.21
N ILE A 82 5.73 4.59 7.11
CA ILE A 82 4.82 4.53 5.96
C ILE A 82 3.58 3.72 6.29
N PHE A 83 3.72 2.56 6.93
CA PHE A 83 2.57 1.78 7.40
C PHE A 83 1.67 2.60 8.33
N ARG A 84 2.27 3.39 9.22
CA ARG A 84 1.53 4.30 10.10
C ARG A 84 0.76 5.36 9.29
N ARG A 85 1.41 5.99 8.31
CA ARG A 85 0.77 6.99 7.44
C ARG A 85 -0.44 6.41 6.71
N ILE A 86 -0.28 5.24 6.09
CA ILE A 86 -1.32 4.59 5.30
C ILE A 86 -2.52 4.21 6.19
N LYS A 87 -2.27 3.65 7.38
CA LYS A 87 -3.33 3.32 8.35
C LYS A 87 -4.09 4.56 8.82
N ASN A 88 -3.39 5.66 9.07
CA ASN A 88 -4.03 6.91 9.44
C ASN A 88 -4.93 7.44 8.33
N THR A 89 -4.47 7.38 7.07
CA THR A 89 -5.27 7.74 5.90
C THR A 89 -6.51 6.86 5.79
N TYR A 90 -6.35 5.54 5.88
CA TYR A 90 -7.47 4.59 5.84
C TYR A 90 -8.52 4.86 6.93
N ASN A 91 -8.09 5.06 8.17
CA ASN A 91 -9.01 5.36 9.28
C ASN A 91 -9.74 6.70 9.08
N LYS A 92 -9.06 7.72 8.53
CA LYS A 92 -9.68 9.00 8.20
C LYS A 92 -10.73 8.86 7.10
N GLU A 93 -10.43 8.09 6.06
CA GLU A 93 -11.37 7.79 4.97
C GLU A 93 -12.60 7.06 5.49
N LYS A 94 -12.41 6.02 6.31
CA LYS A 94 -13.50 5.26 6.93
C LYS A 94 -14.37 6.12 7.84
N ALA A 95 -13.77 7.00 8.65
CA ALA A 95 -14.51 7.92 9.51
C ALA A 95 -15.35 8.92 8.69
N ARG A 96 -14.82 9.42 7.57
CA ARG A 96 -15.56 10.31 6.66
C ARG A 96 -16.74 9.61 6.01
N GLN A 97 -16.58 8.35 5.60
CA GLN A 97 -17.66 7.54 5.03
C GLN A 97 -18.79 7.33 6.04
N TYR A 98 -18.44 6.89 7.26
CA TYR A 98 -19.42 6.71 8.34
C TYR A 98 -20.23 7.98 8.64
N ASN A 99 -19.55 9.13 8.73
CA ASN A 99 -20.23 10.41 8.97
C ASN A 99 -21.17 10.80 7.83
N LYS A 100 -20.79 10.52 6.58
CA LYS A 100 -21.60 10.78 5.39
C LYS A 100 -22.84 9.88 5.33
N GLU A 101 -22.69 8.61 5.67
CA GLU A 101 -23.79 7.65 5.72
C GLU A 101 -24.82 8.05 6.78
N ASN A 102 -24.36 8.40 7.98
CA ASN A 102 -25.24 8.88 9.05
C ASN A 102 -25.93 10.21 8.73
N SER A 103 -25.25 11.15 8.07
CA SER A 103 -25.90 12.40 7.65
C SER A 103 -27.01 12.15 6.62
N ASN A 104 -26.80 11.20 5.69
CA ASN A 104 -27.78 10.87 4.66
C ASN A 104 -28.97 10.07 5.21
N ALA A 105 -28.73 9.20 6.19
CA ALA A 105 -29.78 8.47 6.90
C ALA A 105 -30.72 9.43 7.65
N ASN A 106 -30.15 10.44 8.31
CA ASN A 106 -30.92 11.43 9.07
C ASN A 106 -31.67 12.46 8.19
N SER A 107 -31.30 12.64 6.92
CA SER A 107 -32.00 13.54 5.99
C SER A 107 -33.07 12.86 5.14
N SER A 108 -33.23 11.54 5.29
CA SER A 108 -34.24 10.73 4.61
C SER A 108 -35.40 10.33 5.54
N GLN A 109 -35.39 10.85 6.77
CA GLN A 109 -36.48 10.77 7.77
C GLN A 109 -37.12 12.15 7.90
#